data_AF-A0A3A9B110-F1
#
_entry.id   AF-A0A3A9B110-F1
#
_cell.length_a   1.000
_cell.length_b   1.000
_cell.length_c   1.000
_cell.angle_alpha   90.00
_cell.angle_beta   90.00
_cell.angle_gamma   90.00
#
_symmetry.space_group_name_H-M   'P 1'
#
loop_
_entity.id
_entity.type
_entity.pdbx_description
1 polymer ?
#
loop_
_entity_poly.entity_id
_entity_poly.type
_entity_poly.pdbx_seq_one_letter_code
_entity_poly.pdbx_strand_id
1 'polypeptide(L)'
;MAKQPPNDTASPITLTHVTVYGSRIEGQLRFAPDAPRTSSPRLIEQLVRTFPHIGDHACVNECGDRFADVMEHTSLAHVLEHMVIDLQVQAARRTSQNSQHEAAFVGTTEWIDKNAGLACVRVSFKDDLVALAAFRQAIELLNNLVQVVEQEHV
;
A
#
# COMPACT_ATOMS: atom_id res chain seq x y z
N MET A 1 -5.61 -9.16 41.97
CA MET A 1 -4.69 -9.10 40.82
C MET A 1 -5.51 -8.81 39.58
N ALA A 2 -5.49 -7.57 39.10
CA ALA A 2 -6.24 -7.20 37.90
C ALA A 2 -5.55 -7.82 36.68
N LYS A 3 -6.32 -8.54 35.88
CA LYS A 3 -5.87 -9.10 34.60
C LYS A 3 -5.57 -7.94 33.67
N GLN A 4 -4.30 -7.75 33.30
CA GLN A 4 -3.88 -6.80 32.28
C GLN A 4 -4.74 -7.04 31.02
N PRO A 5 -5.36 -6.01 30.42
CA PRO A 5 -6.03 -6.18 29.13
C PRO A 5 -5.00 -6.62 28.08
N PRO A 6 -5.41 -7.36 27.04
CA PRO A 6 -4.52 -7.70 25.93
C PRO A 6 -3.95 -6.40 25.35
N ASN A 7 -2.65 -6.42 25.07
CA ASN A 7 -1.92 -5.29 24.52
C ASN A 7 -2.45 -5.02 23.10
N ASP A 8 -3.38 -4.08 22.93
CA ASP A 8 -3.74 -3.53 21.62
C ASP A 8 -2.52 -2.78 21.10
N THR A 9 -1.63 -3.47 20.39
CA THR A 9 -0.55 -2.80 19.68
C THR A 9 -1.16 -1.94 18.59
N ALA A 10 -1.01 -0.62 18.73
CA ALA A 10 -1.42 0.34 17.71
C ALA A 10 -0.84 -0.08 16.34
N SER A 11 -1.67 -0.09 15.30
CA SER A 11 -1.24 -0.50 13.96
C SER A 11 -0.09 0.38 13.46
N PRO A 12 0.99 -0.19 12.88
CA PRO A 12 2.15 0.58 12.42
C PRO A 12 1.79 1.70 11.43
N ILE A 13 0.81 1.45 10.56
CA ILE A 13 0.33 2.37 9.53
C ILE A 13 -1.19 2.51 9.66
N THR A 14 -1.68 3.74 9.74
CA THR A 14 -3.12 4.05 9.86
C THR A 14 -3.57 4.98 8.74
N LEU A 15 -4.73 4.69 8.13
CA LEU A 15 -5.44 5.63 7.25
C LEU A 15 -6.18 6.65 8.11
N THR A 16 -5.75 7.91 8.10
CA THR A 16 -6.35 8.94 8.96
C THR A 16 -7.41 9.77 8.26
N HIS A 17 -7.30 9.95 6.96
CA HIS A 17 -8.26 10.71 6.18
C HIS A 17 -8.38 10.15 4.77
N VAL A 18 -9.58 10.20 4.22
CA VAL A 18 -9.86 9.82 2.84
C VAL A 18 -10.68 10.91 2.18
N THR A 19 -10.20 11.40 1.04
CA THR A 19 -10.93 12.35 0.21
C THR A 19 -11.19 11.73 -1.16
N VAL A 20 -12.45 11.70 -1.57
CA VAL A 20 -12.86 11.19 -2.88
C VAL A 20 -13.13 12.38 -3.81
N TYR A 21 -12.40 12.45 -4.91
CA TYR A 21 -12.59 13.38 -6.00
C TYR A 21 -13.27 12.68 -7.18
N GLY A 22 -13.58 13.41 -8.26
CA GLY A 22 -14.33 12.86 -9.40
C GLY A 22 -13.69 11.63 -10.08
N SER A 23 -12.37 11.52 -10.11
CA SER A 23 -11.65 10.38 -10.73
C SER A 23 -10.44 9.90 -9.93
N ARG A 24 -10.26 10.43 -8.72
CA ARG A 24 -9.08 10.17 -7.87
C ARG A 24 -9.51 10.09 -6.43
N ILE A 25 -8.92 9.17 -5.69
CA ILE A 25 -9.06 9.07 -4.25
C ILE A 25 -7.71 9.38 -3.61
N GLU A 26 -7.75 10.09 -2.49
CA GLU A 26 -6.59 10.44 -1.69
C GLU A 26 -6.72 9.78 -0.32
N GLY A 27 -5.71 9.02 0.09
CA GLY A 27 -5.57 8.46 1.42
C GLY A 27 -4.39 9.12 2.15
N GLN A 28 -4.67 9.78 3.27
CA GLN A 28 -3.64 10.29 4.17
C GLN A 28 -3.27 9.23 5.20
N LEU A 29 -1.99 8.93 5.29
CA LEU A 29 -1.43 7.89 6.13
C LEU A 29 -0.66 8.49 7.29
N ARG A 30 -0.77 7.86 8.45
CA ARG A 30 0.09 8.08 9.61
C ARG A 30 0.88 6.82 9.93
N PHE A 31 2.19 6.97 9.95
CA PHE A 31 3.14 5.97 10.41
C PHE A 31 3.42 6.20 11.90
N ALA A 32 3.38 5.15 12.70
CA ALA A 32 3.82 5.19 14.09
C ALA A 32 5.31 5.58 14.17
N PRO A 33 5.80 6.15 15.28
CA PRO A 33 7.19 6.59 15.41
C PRO A 33 8.22 5.51 15.08
N ASP A 34 7.95 4.27 15.52
CA ASP A 34 8.85 3.12 15.34
C ASP A 34 8.53 2.30 14.08
N ALA A 35 7.47 2.66 13.34
CA ALA A 35 7.12 1.94 12.13
C ALA A 35 8.17 2.18 11.02
N PRO A 36 8.56 1.14 10.27
CA PRO A 36 9.44 1.32 9.13
C PRO A 36 8.79 2.27 8.11
N ARG A 37 9.61 3.12 7.51
CA ARG A 37 9.18 4.06 6.46
C ARG A 37 9.59 3.61 5.05
N THR A 38 10.54 2.68 4.98
CA THR A 38 11.10 2.13 3.76
C THR A 38 10.89 0.62 3.76
N SER A 39 10.63 0.03 2.60
CA SER A 39 10.61 -1.41 2.41
C SER A 39 11.99 -2.03 2.66
N SER A 40 11.97 -3.34 2.85
CA SER A 40 13.17 -4.18 2.95
C SER A 40 13.01 -5.39 2.02
N PRO A 41 14.11 -6.05 1.60
CA PRO A 41 14.05 -7.25 0.77
C PRO A 41 13.14 -8.34 1.37
N ARG A 42 13.19 -8.56 2.69
CA ARG A 42 12.36 -9.56 3.38
C ARG A 42 10.87 -9.22 3.33
N LEU A 43 10.51 -7.94 3.53
CA LEU A 43 9.12 -7.50 3.40
C LEU A 43 8.62 -7.71 1.97
N ILE A 44 9.44 -7.37 0.97
CA ILE A 44 9.09 -7.56 -0.44
C ILE A 44 8.97 -9.02 -0.82
N GLU A 45 9.84 -9.90 -0.31
CA GLU A 45 9.72 -11.35 -0.54
C GLU A 45 8.35 -11.88 -0.08
N GLN A 46 7.85 -11.42 1.06
CA GLN A 46 6.51 -11.78 1.53
C GLN A 46 5.40 -11.11 0.72
N LEU A 47 5.60 -9.84 0.32
CA LEU A 47 4.65 -9.11 -0.52
C LEU A 47 4.39 -9.82 -1.84
N VAL A 48 5.44 -10.24 -2.57
CA VAL A 48 5.30 -10.87 -3.90
C VAL A 48 4.63 -12.24 -3.84
N ARG A 49 4.63 -12.92 -2.68
CA ARG A 49 3.83 -14.15 -2.49
C ARG A 49 2.32 -13.87 -2.51
N THR A 50 1.91 -12.68 -2.08
CA THR A 50 0.52 -12.23 -2.07
C THR A 50 0.15 -11.49 -3.35
N PHE A 51 1.09 -10.72 -3.91
CA PHE A 51 0.94 -9.91 -5.10
C PHE A 51 1.99 -10.30 -6.16
N PRO A 52 1.82 -11.43 -6.87
CA PRO A 52 2.86 -11.96 -7.76
C PRO A 52 3.19 -11.09 -8.98
N HIS A 53 2.30 -10.15 -9.33
CA HIS A 53 2.45 -9.27 -10.50
C HIS A 53 2.78 -7.82 -10.14
N ILE A 54 2.92 -7.48 -8.85
CA ILE A 54 3.10 -6.09 -8.43
C ILE A 54 4.39 -5.46 -8.98
N GLY A 55 5.43 -6.29 -9.20
CA GLY A 55 6.69 -5.85 -9.77
C GLY A 55 6.60 -5.47 -11.26
N ASP A 56 5.59 -5.98 -11.97
CA ASP A 56 5.38 -5.69 -13.41
C ASP A 56 4.77 -4.30 -13.65
N HIS A 57 4.32 -3.62 -12.60
CA HIS A 57 3.77 -2.28 -12.68
C HIS A 57 4.82 -1.29 -13.18
N ALA A 58 4.45 -0.47 -14.17
CA ALA A 58 5.24 0.68 -14.56
C ALA A 58 5.35 1.65 -13.38
N CYS A 59 6.56 2.14 -13.13
CA CYS A 59 6.85 3.01 -11.99
C CYS A 59 7.87 4.06 -12.42
N VAL A 60 7.55 5.35 -12.28
CA VAL A 60 8.54 6.41 -12.48
C VAL A 60 9.44 6.45 -11.24
N ASN A 61 10.69 6.04 -11.40
CA ASN A 61 11.67 5.99 -10.32
C ASN A 61 13.10 6.24 -10.85
N GLU A 62 14.09 6.21 -9.96
CA GLU A 62 15.50 6.51 -10.30
C GLU A 62 16.28 5.27 -10.79
N CYS A 63 15.73 4.06 -10.66
CA CYS A 63 16.42 2.79 -10.90
C CYS A 63 16.03 2.11 -12.21
N GLY A 64 14.81 2.35 -12.71
CA GLY A 64 14.28 1.75 -13.94
C GLY A 64 12.84 2.16 -14.21
N ASP A 65 12.18 1.44 -15.13
CA ASP A 65 10.82 1.75 -15.57
C ASP A 65 9.75 0.94 -14.84
N ARG A 66 10.15 -0.04 -14.01
CA ARG A 66 9.24 -0.95 -13.30
C ARG A 66 9.36 -0.80 -11.80
N PHE A 67 8.29 -1.16 -11.10
CA PHE A 67 8.29 -1.17 -9.64
C PHE A 67 9.28 -2.19 -9.08
N ALA A 68 9.48 -3.32 -9.75
CA ALA A 68 10.49 -4.32 -9.38
C ALA A 68 11.91 -3.72 -9.25
N ASP A 69 12.22 -2.66 -10.01
CA ASP A 69 13.55 -2.04 -10.03
C ASP A 69 13.86 -1.24 -8.75
N VAL A 70 12.84 -0.93 -7.93
CA VAL A 70 12.99 -0.08 -6.73
C VAL A 70 12.33 -0.66 -5.47
N MET A 71 11.45 -1.66 -5.61
CA MET A 71 10.53 -2.07 -4.53
C MET A 71 11.21 -2.54 -3.25
N GLU A 72 12.44 -3.06 -3.29
CA GLU A 72 13.18 -3.51 -2.09
C GLU A 72 13.65 -2.37 -1.18
N HIS A 73 13.75 -1.15 -1.70
CA HIS A 73 14.32 0.01 -1.00
C HIS A 73 13.56 1.31 -1.30
N THR A 74 12.23 1.25 -1.27
CA THR A 74 11.35 2.40 -1.54
C THR A 74 10.45 2.73 -0.35
N SER A 75 9.77 3.87 -0.39
CA SER A 75 8.83 4.27 0.66
C SER A 75 7.74 3.21 0.85
N LEU A 76 7.39 2.85 2.09
CA LEU A 76 6.24 1.96 2.33
C LEU A 76 4.91 2.58 1.89
N ALA A 77 4.80 3.92 1.87
CA ALA A 77 3.64 4.58 1.28
C ALA A 77 3.58 4.35 -0.25
N HIS A 78 4.72 4.24 -0.91
CA HIS A 78 4.82 3.95 -2.35
C HIS A 78 4.52 2.48 -2.65
N VAL A 79 4.95 1.56 -1.78
CA VAL A 79 4.48 0.17 -1.81
C VAL A 79 2.95 0.11 -1.71
N LEU A 80 2.37 0.85 -0.75
CA LEU A 80 0.92 0.89 -0.56
C LEU A 80 0.18 1.39 -1.81
N GLU A 81 0.69 2.43 -2.47
CA GLU A 81 0.14 2.91 -3.75
C GLU A 81 0.01 1.79 -4.78
N HIS A 82 1.10 1.05 -5.02
CA HIS A 82 1.09 -0.06 -5.96
C HIS A 82 0.20 -1.22 -5.51
N MET A 83 0.08 -1.49 -4.21
CA MET A 83 -0.87 -2.48 -3.68
C MET A 83 -2.32 -2.08 -3.96
N VAL A 84 -2.67 -0.80 -3.75
CA VAL A 84 -4.02 -0.29 -4.03
C VAL A 84 -4.33 -0.36 -5.53
N ILE A 85 -3.37 -0.03 -6.39
CA ILE A 85 -3.49 -0.19 -7.84
C ILE A 85 -3.70 -1.66 -8.21
N ASP A 86 -2.90 -2.58 -7.67
CA ASP A 86 -2.98 -4.01 -7.99
C ASP A 86 -4.36 -4.59 -7.60
N LEU A 87 -4.86 -4.25 -6.42
CA LEU A 87 -6.19 -4.67 -5.96
C LEU A 87 -7.32 -4.14 -6.87
N GLN A 88 -7.21 -2.91 -7.37
CA GLN A 88 -8.15 -2.38 -8.35
C GLN A 88 -8.07 -3.10 -9.70
N VAL A 89 -6.86 -3.43 -10.18
CA VAL A 89 -6.66 -4.23 -11.40
C VAL A 89 -7.28 -5.62 -11.25
N GLN A 90 -7.03 -6.29 -10.12
CA GLN A 90 -7.63 -7.60 -9.82
C GLN A 90 -9.16 -7.54 -9.80
N ALA A 91 -9.74 -6.52 -9.15
CA ALA A 91 -11.18 -6.32 -9.10
C ALA A 91 -11.78 -6.09 -10.50
N ALA A 92 -11.14 -5.24 -11.32
CA ALA A 92 -11.56 -4.97 -12.68
C ALA A 92 -11.50 -6.21 -13.58
N ARG A 93 -10.48 -7.07 -13.41
CA ARG A 93 -10.35 -8.35 -14.13
C ARG A 93 -11.45 -9.35 -13.76
N ARG A 94 -11.92 -9.36 -12.50
CA ARG A 94 -13.02 -10.24 -12.05
C ARG A 94 -14.38 -9.83 -12.63
N THR A 95 -14.59 -8.53 -12.85
CA THR A 95 -15.87 -7.98 -13.32
C THR A 95 -15.95 -7.87 -14.85
N SER A 96 -14.80 -7.75 -15.54
CA SER A 96 -14.74 -7.61 -16.99
C SER A 96 -14.66 -8.99 -17.67
N GLN A 97 -15.80 -9.59 -18.00
CA GLN A 97 -15.84 -10.88 -18.71
C GLN A 97 -15.42 -10.80 -20.19
N ASN A 98 -15.26 -9.62 -20.81
CA ASN A 98 -15.07 -9.49 -22.27
C ASN A 98 -14.31 -8.24 -22.78
N SER A 99 -13.68 -7.43 -21.94
CA SER A 99 -13.00 -6.20 -22.37
C SER A 99 -11.49 -6.37 -22.34
N GLN A 100 -10.86 -6.47 -23.52
CA GLN A 100 -9.39 -6.49 -23.70
C GLN A 100 -8.68 -5.18 -23.33
N HIS A 101 -9.42 -4.15 -22.89
CA HIS A 101 -8.82 -2.94 -22.34
C HIS A 101 -8.46 -3.16 -20.88
N GLU A 102 -7.17 -3.42 -20.61
CA GLU A 102 -6.63 -3.36 -19.26
C GLU A 102 -6.99 -2.01 -18.64
N ALA A 103 -7.61 -2.04 -17.47
CA ALA A 103 -7.89 -0.83 -16.72
C ALA A 103 -6.55 -0.22 -16.27
N ALA A 104 -6.13 0.85 -16.93
CA ALA A 104 -5.00 1.64 -16.49
C ALA A 104 -5.40 2.49 -15.29
N PHE A 105 -4.68 2.32 -14.19
CA PHE A 105 -4.76 3.17 -13.02
C PHE A 105 -3.40 3.84 -12.82
N VAL A 106 -3.41 5.10 -12.40
CA VAL A 106 -2.22 5.88 -12.10
C VAL A 106 -2.28 6.31 -10.65
N GLY A 107 -1.14 6.28 -9.97
CA GLY A 107 -1.02 6.81 -8.63
C GLY A 107 0.11 7.81 -8.49
N THR A 108 0.17 8.41 -7.31
CA THR A 108 1.29 9.22 -6.83
C THR A 108 1.39 9.09 -5.32
N THR A 109 2.62 9.05 -4.81
CA THR A 109 2.92 9.08 -3.37
C THR A 109 3.79 10.27 -3.02
N GLU A 110 3.49 10.90 -1.89
CA GLU A 110 4.34 11.93 -1.28
C GLU A 110 4.43 11.75 0.24
N TRP A 111 5.57 12.14 0.83
CA TRP A 111 5.65 12.42 2.25
C TRP A 111 5.25 13.89 2.46
N ILE A 112 4.15 14.14 3.18
CA ILE A 112 3.75 15.49 3.58
C ILE A 112 4.71 15.98 4.66
N ASP A 113 4.99 15.13 5.65
CA ASP A 113 6.01 15.34 6.68
C ASP A 113 6.59 13.97 7.05
N LYS A 114 7.77 13.68 6.51
CA LYS A 114 8.46 12.40 6.75
C LYS A 114 8.85 12.23 8.22
N ASN A 115 9.19 13.31 8.92
CA ASN A 115 9.61 13.26 10.32
C ASN A 115 8.43 12.95 11.23
N ALA A 116 7.27 13.55 10.97
CA ALA A 116 6.02 13.29 11.68
C ALA A 116 5.30 12.01 11.24
N GLY A 117 5.84 11.28 10.25
CA GLY A 117 5.24 10.04 9.74
C GLY A 117 3.98 10.27 8.92
N LEU A 118 3.85 11.42 8.23
CA LEU A 118 2.69 11.78 7.43
C LEU A 118 2.96 11.61 5.94
N ALA A 119 2.21 10.71 5.31
CA ALA A 119 2.28 10.47 3.86
C ALA A 119 0.91 10.61 3.22
N CYS A 120 0.91 10.82 1.91
CA CYS A 120 -0.30 10.89 1.11
C CYS A 120 -0.14 10.01 -0.12
N VAL A 121 -1.12 9.13 -0.33
CA VAL A 121 -1.22 8.24 -1.48
C VAL A 121 -2.46 8.65 -2.26
N ARG A 122 -2.29 8.90 -3.56
CA ARG A 122 -3.41 9.15 -4.46
C ARG A 122 -3.43 8.12 -5.55
N VAL A 123 -4.61 7.62 -5.88
CA VAL A 123 -4.81 6.71 -7.00
C VAL A 123 -6.05 7.12 -7.79
N SER A 124 -5.96 7.04 -9.12
CA SER A 124 -7.15 7.09 -9.96
C SER A 124 -8.04 5.88 -9.68
N PHE A 125 -9.34 6.02 -9.89
CA PHE A 125 -10.28 4.91 -9.79
C PHE A 125 -11.32 4.93 -10.90
N LYS A 126 -11.95 3.77 -11.14
CA LYS A 126 -13.17 3.64 -11.95
C LYS A 126 -14.42 3.48 -11.10
N ASP A 127 -14.25 2.87 -9.94
CA ASP A 127 -15.26 2.64 -8.92
C ASP A 127 -14.64 3.03 -7.57
N ASP A 128 -15.25 4.01 -6.89
CA ASP A 128 -14.75 4.57 -5.64
C ASP A 128 -14.88 3.59 -4.48
N LEU A 129 -15.92 2.74 -4.46
CA LEU A 129 -16.09 1.69 -3.46
C LEU A 129 -15.00 0.63 -3.60
N VAL A 130 -14.62 0.27 -4.83
CA VAL A 130 -13.49 -0.63 -5.07
C VAL A 130 -12.18 0.00 -4.61
N ALA A 131 -11.97 1.29 -4.88
CA ALA A 131 -10.77 1.99 -4.43
C ALA A 131 -10.69 2.11 -2.90
N LEU A 132 -11.80 2.41 -2.23
CA LEU A 132 -11.91 2.42 -0.76
C LEU A 132 -11.62 1.04 -0.17
N ALA A 133 -12.19 -0.02 -0.75
CA ALA A 133 -11.93 -1.39 -0.33
C ALA A 133 -10.46 -1.79 -0.56
N ALA A 134 -9.85 -1.32 -1.64
CA ALA A 134 -8.44 -1.55 -1.95
C ALA A 134 -7.52 -0.86 -0.92
N PHE A 135 -7.79 0.39 -0.54
CA PHE A 135 -7.06 1.08 0.53
C PHE A 135 -7.11 0.32 1.85
N ARG A 136 -8.31 -0.09 2.28
CA ARG A 136 -8.47 -0.84 3.52
C ARG A 136 -7.67 -2.14 3.51
N GLN A 137 -7.85 -2.95 2.47
CA GLN A 137 -7.15 -4.24 2.32
C GLN A 137 -5.63 -4.07 2.23
N ALA A 138 -5.15 -3.08 1.47
CA ALA A 138 -3.73 -2.84 1.32
C ALA A 138 -3.08 -2.48 2.66
N ILE A 139 -3.74 -1.66 3.49
CA ILE A 139 -3.23 -1.24 4.79
C ILE A 139 -3.23 -2.41 5.78
N GLU A 140 -4.31 -3.20 5.83
CA GLU A 140 -4.38 -4.40 6.66
C GLU A 140 -3.26 -5.37 6.31
N LEU A 141 -3.07 -5.67 5.02
CA LEU A 141 -2.02 -6.57 4.54
C LEU A 141 -0.62 -6.01 4.83
N LEU A 142 -0.37 -4.73 4.55
CA LEU A 142 0.94 -4.13 4.77
C LEU A 142 1.31 -4.09 6.25
N ASN A 143 0.37 -3.80 7.14
CA ASN A 143 0.59 -3.87 8.59
C ASN A 143 0.94 -5.29 9.04
N ASN A 144 0.24 -6.31 8.53
CA ASN A 144 0.56 -7.70 8.84
C ASN A 144 1.97 -8.07 8.37
N LEU A 145 2.36 -7.64 7.16
CA LEU A 145 3.71 -7.89 6.62
C LEU A 145 4.80 -7.23 7.47
N VAL A 146 4.59 -5.97 7.89
CA VAL A 146 5.52 -5.25 8.77
C VAL A 146 5.69 -5.99 10.10
N GLN A 147 4.58 -6.40 10.72
CA GLN A 147 4.62 -7.09 12.01
C GLN A 147 5.28 -8.47 11.93
N VAL A 148 5.03 -9.24 10.86
CA VAL A 148 5.67 -10.55 10.65
C VAL A 148 7.19 -10.39 10.54
N VAL A 149 7.65 -9.42 9.75
CA VAL A 149 9.10 -9.18 9.56
C VAL A 149 9.79 -8.72 10.84
N GLU A 150 9.10 -7.96 11.70
CA GLU A 150 9.63 -7.52 13.00
C GLU A 150 9.71 -8.67 14.02
N GLN A 151 8.73 -9.59 14.04
CA GLN A 151 8.71 -10.71 14.99
C GLN A 151 9.78 -11.76 14.73
N GLU A 152 10.23 -11.94 13.49
CA GLU A 152 11.27 -12.90 13.14
C GLU A 152 12.71 -12.38 13.39
N HIS A 153 12.85 -11.20 14.00
CA HIS A 153 14.13 -10.62 14.45
C HIS A 153 14.35 -10.70 15.98
N VAL A 154 13.43 -11.37 16.71
CA VAL A 154 13.54 -11.61 18.17
C VAL A 154 14.01 -13.04 18.45
#